data_AF-A0A7X9GGB0-F1
#
_entry.id   AF-A0A7X9GGB0-F1
#
_cell.length_a   1.000
_cell.length_b   1.000
_cell.length_c   1.000
_cell.angle_alpha   90.00
_cell.angle_beta   90.00
_cell.angle_gamma   90.00
#
_symmetry.space_group_name_H-M   'P 1'
#
loop_
_entity.id
_entity.type
_entity.pdbx_description
1 polymer ?
#
loop_
_entity_poly.entity_id
_entity_poly.type
_entity_poly.pdbx_seq_one_letter_code
_entity_poly.pdbx_strand_id
1 'polypeptide(L)'
;MKKHILVLQVLVIALSFCFTLLNLSFYADISALAFLPSLIFSLLLAYLGIVLFSQRKSLPLSVIRKLYEYTPFVLLLTFILRRAGNNDTSYALDLIAVLVWVAVTIFSNVFMYLSNPKRFYINNPDFTEPEIKLNKKGKKKISVIGEAISWIDAFVQAALIVTLVNIFVFQLYEIPSESMVPEFLVGDRVVVFKTASGPVFPLSDVGIPDLRNYKRGDIVVFRNPHYDNSRKAELQSFLSQLVFMFSFTTVNLNVDENGDLKADPLVKRVCGLPGEQIYLLDGKLYARTKEENAFRVVEDDSYWAAWNLHELPSDIKPKIQRMPLTNEVYKTLLDIEAERRSYDLEDAAQQAEAFSKRFLALKEQITGKKTDLDASFTHFLTSPEMHEYFLFTQYASITKKLLTKDEGGAWFHAFLTSWTDVDLSRLDGYEEAMFKLNIMAKLIFADLVIRSTELIVHDSSLGIASYDDVFIGLLQKAEQLHTYMILNDSRNMPVFPPTIGDKANFLSNDAYFLMGDNRFNSLDMRHSYETYAKPLTEHDPFSMYYYSNMEQREVSKKRILGTTSFRFWPLSRVGIPGNHYK
;
A
#
# COMPACT_ATOMS: atom_id res chain seq x y z
N MET A 1 50.98 -27.70 5.97
CA MET A 1 49.51 -27.54 5.90
C MET A 1 49.00 -28.48 4.81
N LYS A 2 47.98 -29.32 5.08
CA LYS A 2 47.44 -30.24 4.06
C LYS A 2 47.06 -29.47 2.79
N LYS A 3 47.39 -30.03 1.62
CA LYS A 3 47.23 -29.41 0.29
C LYS A 3 45.83 -28.83 0.06
N HIS A 4 44.79 -29.50 0.54
CA HIS A 4 43.40 -29.05 0.38
C HIS A 4 43.05 -27.75 1.13
N ILE A 5 43.60 -27.51 2.32
CA ILE A 5 43.37 -26.26 3.08
C ILE A 5 44.05 -25.08 2.37
N LEU A 6 45.26 -25.31 1.84
CA LEU A 6 45.99 -24.31 1.06
C LEU A 6 45.27 -23.95 -0.23
N VAL A 7 44.78 -24.96 -0.97
CA VAL A 7 44.01 -24.74 -2.20
C VAL A 7 42.75 -23.92 -1.90
N LEU A 8 42.03 -24.25 -0.83
CA LEU A 8 40.82 -23.53 -0.44
C LEU A 8 41.11 -22.07 -0.05
N GLN A 9 42.19 -21.84 0.67
CA GLN A 9 42.64 -20.51 1.05
C GLN A 9 43.00 -19.65 -0.18
N VAL A 10 43.80 -20.20 -1.10
CA VAL A 10 44.15 -19.50 -2.35
C VAL A 10 42.90 -19.19 -3.18
N LEU A 11 41.95 -20.12 -3.21
CA LEU A 11 40.69 -19.95 -3.91
C LEU A 11 39.85 -18.80 -3.34
N VAL A 12 39.68 -18.74 -2.02
CA VAL A 12 38.94 -17.64 -1.37
C VAL A 12 39.61 -16.29 -1.63
N ILE A 13 40.93 -16.22 -1.53
CA ILE A 13 41.69 -14.99 -1.82
C ILE A 13 41.48 -14.57 -3.29
N ALA A 14 41.63 -15.50 -4.23
CA ALA A 14 41.43 -15.21 -5.65
C ALA A 14 40.01 -14.69 -5.94
N LEU A 15 38.98 -15.36 -5.39
CA LEU A 15 37.60 -14.93 -5.55
C LEU A 15 37.32 -13.57 -4.89
N SER A 16 37.94 -13.27 -3.74
CA SER A 16 37.85 -11.95 -3.09
C SER A 16 38.45 -10.84 -3.95
N PHE A 17 39.58 -11.11 -4.63
CA PHE A 17 40.15 -10.18 -5.61
C PHE A 17 39.27 -10.03 -6.84
N CYS A 18 38.73 -11.13 -7.38
CA CYS A 18 37.75 -11.07 -8.47
C CYS A 18 36.55 -10.20 -8.09
N PHE A 19 35.99 -10.38 -6.89
CA PHE A 19 34.89 -9.56 -6.40
C PHE A 19 35.28 -8.09 -6.24
N THR A 20 36.49 -7.82 -5.74
CA THR A 20 37.01 -6.45 -5.62
C THR A 20 37.10 -5.77 -6.99
N LEU A 21 37.51 -6.48 -8.04
CA LEU A 21 37.52 -5.94 -9.40
C LEU A 21 36.11 -5.62 -9.92
N LEU A 22 35.10 -6.41 -9.54
CA LEU A 22 33.70 -6.12 -9.86
C LEU A 22 33.15 -4.87 -9.14
N ASN A 23 33.83 -4.37 -8.09
CA ASN A 23 33.49 -3.13 -7.41
C ASN A 23 34.14 -1.89 -8.01
N LEU A 24 34.91 -2.05 -9.08
CA LEU A 24 35.55 -0.92 -9.74
C LEU A 24 34.49 -0.08 -10.46
N SER A 25 34.32 1.16 -10.00
CA SER A 25 33.43 2.15 -10.60
C SER A 25 34.27 3.30 -11.17
N PHE A 26 33.89 3.76 -12.37
CA PHE A 26 34.52 4.90 -13.03
C PHE A 26 33.71 6.19 -12.85
N TYR A 27 32.63 6.14 -12.06
CA TYR A 27 31.78 7.29 -11.77
C TYR A 27 32.27 8.04 -10.53
N ALA A 28 32.23 9.38 -10.58
CA ALA A 28 32.61 10.23 -9.46
C ALA A 28 31.47 10.39 -8.44
N ASP A 29 30.98 9.28 -7.89
CA ASP A 29 29.95 9.23 -6.85
C ASP A 29 30.30 8.25 -5.72
N ILE A 30 29.36 7.97 -4.82
CA ILE A 30 29.57 7.08 -3.67
C ILE A 30 29.99 5.66 -4.09
N SER A 31 29.67 5.22 -5.31
CA SER A 31 30.05 3.89 -5.82
C SER A 31 31.56 3.72 -5.96
N ALA A 32 32.31 4.79 -6.21
CA ALA A 32 33.77 4.74 -6.28
C ALA A 32 34.42 4.36 -4.94
N LEU A 33 33.72 4.63 -3.82
CA LEU A 33 34.19 4.25 -2.50
C LEU A 33 34.10 2.74 -2.25
N ALA A 34 33.39 1.96 -3.07
CA ALA A 34 33.26 0.50 -2.86
C ALA A 34 34.59 -0.25 -3.08
N PHE A 35 35.40 0.19 -4.04
CA PHE A 35 36.61 -0.50 -4.45
C PHE A 35 37.70 -0.49 -3.36
N LEU A 36 37.98 0.67 -2.76
CA LEU A 36 39.08 0.83 -1.81
C LEU A 36 38.95 -0.06 -0.55
N PRO A 37 37.82 -0.07 0.18
CA PRO A 37 37.62 -0.96 1.33
C PRO A 37 37.68 -2.44 0.92
N SER A 38 37.12 -2.80 -0.24
CA SER A 38 37.16 -4.17 -0.77
C SER A 38 38.60 -4.62 -1.05
N LEU A 39 39.41 -3.73 -1.63
CA LEU A 39 40.81 -3.98 -1.93
C LEU A 39 41.65 -4.09 -0.66
N ILE A 40 41.49 -3.15 0.27
CA ILE A 40 42.20 -3.17 1.56
C ILE A 40 41.90 -4.47 2.30
N PHE A 41 40.63 -4.89 2.35
CA PHE A 41 40.24 -6.12 3.01
C PHE A 41 40.82 -7.36 2.29
N SER A 42 40.75 -7.41 0.96
CA SER A 42 41.31 -8.52 0.17
C SER A 42 42.83 -8.63 0.31
N LEU A 43 43.54 -7.49 0.35
CA LEU A 43 44.99 -7.43 0.62
C LEU A 43 45.33 -7.91 2.03
N LEU A 44 44.55 -7.51 3.04
CA LEU A 44 44.72 -7.98 4.42
C LEU A 44 44.50 -9.50 4.53
N LEU A 45 43.45 -10.01 3.89
CA LEU A 45 43.15 -11.44 3.82
C LEU A 45 44.29 -12.23 3.15
N ALA A 46 44.84 -11.70 2.06
CA ALA A 46 45.97 -12.29 1.35
C ALA A 46 47.26 -12.25 2.19
N TYR A 47 47.59 -11.09 2.77
CA TYR A 47 48.77 -10.91 3.61
C TYR A 47 48.78 -11.90 4.77
N LEU A 48 47.72 -11.92 5.60
CA LEU A 48 47.65 -12.82 6.74
C LEU A 48 47.58 -14.29 6.31
N GLY A 49 47.02 -14.54 5.13
CA GLY A 49 47.05 -15.85 4.52
C GLY A 49 48.47 -16.33 4.16
N ILE A 50 49.29 -15.47 3.56
CA ILE A 50 50.70 -15.75 3.25
C ILE A 50 51.51 -15.91 4.54
N VAL A 51 51.26 -15.10 5.56
CA VAL A 51 51.99 -15.22 6.83
C VAL A 51 51.68 -16.55 7.54
N LEU A 52 50.44 -17.05 7.49
CA LEU A 52 50.09 -18.39 7.96
C LEU A 52 50.94 -19.48 7.27
N PHE A 53 51.17 -19.32 5.98
CA PHE A 53 51.98 -20.25 5.19
C PHE A 53 53.47 -20.15 5.50
N SER A 54 54.02 -18.93 5.62
CA SER A 54 55.46 -18.69 5.73
C SER A 54 56.01 -18.85 7.14
N GLN A 55 55.27 -18.41 8.17
CA GLN A 55 55.87 -18.26 9.51
C GLN A 55 55.73 -19.48 10.41
N ARG A 56 54.88 -20.48 10.09
CA ARG A 56 54.66 -21.78 10.79
C ARG A 56 54.57 -21.78 12.34
N LYS A 57 54.73 -20.66 13.04
CA LYS A 57 55.11 -20.66 14.47
C LYS A 57 54.29 -19.79 15.40
N SER A 58 53.47 -18.82 14.97
CA SER A 58 52.84 -17.96 16.01
C SER A 58 51.67 -17.05 15.62
N LEU A 59 51.22 -16.99 14.36
CA LEU A 59 50.04 -16.16 14.09
C LEU A 59 48.80 -16.87 14.64
N PRO A 60 48.02 -16.23 15.52
CA PRO A 60 46.91 -16.89 16.16
C PRO A 60 45.88 -17.19 15.07
N LEU A 61 45.74 -18.48 14.72
CA LEU A 61 44.77 -19.02 13.78
C LEU A 61 43.36 -18.42 13.99
N SER A 62 43.04 -18.00 15.21
CA SER A 62 41.82 -17.26 15.57
C SER A 62 41.64 -15.95 14.79
N VAL A 63 42.69 -15.15 14.57
CA VAL A 63 42.60 -13.87 13.84
C VAL A 63 42.29 -14.11 12.37
N ILE A 64 42.94 -15.10 11.76
CA ILE A 64 42.68 -15.48 10.37
C ILE A 64 41.26 -15.99 10.24
N ARG A 65 40.84 -16.89 11.12
CA ARG A 65 39.45 -17.38 11.15
C ARG A 65 38.45 -16.23 11.26
N LYS A 66 38.71 -15.23 12.11
CA LYS A 66 37.85 -14.06 12.25
C LYS A 66 37.73 -13.26 10.94
N LEU A 67 38.80 -13.13 10.15
CA LEU A 67 38.74 -12.48 8.84
C LEU A 67 37.89 -13.27 7.84
N TYR A 68 38.04 -14.60 7.80
CA TYR A 68 37.22 -15.46 6.93
C TYR A 68 35.74 -15.41 7.33
N GLU A 69 35.46 -15.29 8.63
CA GLU A 69 34.12 -15.08 9.17
C GLU A 69 33.52 -13.74 8.71
N TYR A 70 34.30 -12.65 8.68
CA TYR A 70 33.84 -11.34 8.22
C TYR A 70 33.83 -11.16 6.70
N THR A 71 34.52 -12.03 5.95
CA THR A 71 34.70 -11.88 4.49
C THR A 71 33.36 -11.73 3.74
N PRO A 72 32.34 -12.58 3.94
CA PRO A 72 31.05 -12.43 3.25
C PRO A 72 30.39 -11.08 3.54
N PHE A 73 30.45 -10.61 4.77
CA PHE A 73 29.77 -9.38 5.19
C PHE A 73 30.43 -8.13 4.63
N VAL A 74 31.77 -8.08 4.62
CA VAL A 74 32.52 -6.96 4.04
C VAL A 74 32.28 -6.86 2.54
N LEU A 75 32.30 -8.00 1.83
CA LEU A 75 32.02 -8.02 0.39
C LEU A 75 30.57 -7.64 0.07
N LEU A 76 29.60 -8.06 0.88
CA LEU A 76 28.21 -7.61 0.71
C LEU A 76 28.08 -6.10 0.93
N LEU A 77 28.74 -5.55 1.95
CA LEU A 77 28.71 -4.12 2.23
C LEU A 77 29.31 -3.30 1.07
N THR A 78 30.42 -3.75 0.48
CA THR A 78 31.02 -3.07 -0.68
C THR A 78 30.16 -3.20 -1.93
N PHE A 79 29.43 -4.30 -2.12
CA PHE A 79 28.42 -4.41 -3.17
C PHE A 79 27.29 -3.39 -3.02
N ILE A 80 26.77 -3.23 -1.79
CA ILE A 80 25.73 -2.24 -1.49
C ILE A 80 26.26 -0.82 -1.73
N LEU A 81 27.49 -0.53 -1.28
CA LEU A 81 28.14 0.76 -1.54
C LEU A 81 28.30 1.05 -3.04
N ARG A 82 28.65 0.03 -3.84
CA ARG A 82 28.73 0.16 -5.31
C ARG A 82 27.37 0.54 -5.90
N ARG A 83 26.29 -0.10 -5.44
CA ARG A 83 24.92 0.13 -5.94
C ARG A 83 24.25 1.38 -5.38
N ALA A 84 24.79 1.96 -4.30
CA ALA A 84 24.32 3.21 -3.73
C ALA A 84 24.59 4.44 -4.61
N GLY A 85 25.37 4.29 -5.70
CA GLY A 85 25.62 5.34 -6.70
C GLY A 85 24.38 5.75 -7.50
N ASN A 86 24.47 6.91 -8.14
CA ASN A 86 23.38 7.48 -8.93
C ASN A 86 23.25 6.81 -10.31
N ASN A 87 24.26 6.09 -10.77
CA ASN A 87 24.29 5.45 -12.09
C ASN A 87 23.92 3.97 -12.03
N ASP A 88 23.25 3.46 -13.09
CA ASP A 88 22.91 2.04 -13.19
C ASP A 88 24.15 1.18 -13.42
N THR A 89 24.24 0.05 -12.70
CA THR A 89 25.11 -1.06 -13.07
C THR A 89 24.31 -2.12 -13.80
N SER A 90 24.94 -2.77 -14.79
CA SER A 90 24.30 -3.84 -15.57
C SER A 90 23.89 -5.02 -14.69
N TYR A 91 22.70 -5.57 -14.93
CA TYR A 91 22.21 -6.78 -14.27
C TYR A 91 23.21 -7.94 -14.34
N ALA A 92 23.91 -8.10 -15.47
CA ALA A 92 24.90 -9.16 -15.65
C ALA A 92 26.08 -9.01 -14.67
N LEU A 93 26.52 -7.77 -14.43
CA LEU A 93 27.61 -7.47 -13.50
C LEU A 93 27.17 -7.77 -12.06
N ASP A 94 25.94 -7.38 -11.69
CA ASP A 94 25.35 -7.70 -10.39
C ASP A 94 25.23 -9.21 -10.19
N LEU A 95 24.78 -9.94 -11.21
CA LEU A 95 24.64 -11.39 -11.16
C LEU A 95 25.99 -12.09 -10.95
N ILE A 96 27.02 -11.68 -11.70
CA ILE A 96 28.37 -12.23 -11.53
C ILE A 96 28.90 -11.91 -10.12
N ALA A 97 28.70 -10.68 -9.63
CA ALA A 97 29.12 -10.30 -8.29
C ALA A 97 28.45 -11.16 -7.21
N VAL A 98 27.13 -11.35 -7.30
CA VAL A 98 26.38 -12.21 -6.38
C VAL A 98 26.86 -13.66 -6.45
N LEU A 99 27.09 -14.22 -7.64
CA LEU A 99 27.60 -15.59 -7.79
C LEU A 99 28.99 -15.76 -7.17
N VAL A 100 29.89 -14.80 -7.39
CA VAL A 100 31.22 -14.77 -6.76
C VAL A 100 31.09 -14.64 -5.24
N TRP A 101 30.18 -13.80 -4.75
CA TRP A 101 29.91 -13.64 -3.32
C TRP A 101 29.40 -14.92 -2.67
N VAL A 102 28.47 -15.63 -3.31
CA VAL A 102 27.98 -16.94 -2.84
C VAL A 102 29.13 -17.94 -2.77
N ALA A 103 29.97 -18.01 -3.81
CA ALA A 103 31.13 -18.89 -3.84
C ALA A 103 32.12 -18.57 -2.70
N VAL A 104 32.47 -17.29 -2.51
CA VAL A 104 33.32 -16.86 -1.39
C VAL A 104 32.69 -17.24 -0.05
N THR A 105 31.39 -17.04 0.11
CA THR A 105 30.68 -17.37 1.36
C THR A 105 30.76 -18.86 1.67
N ILE A 106 30.51 -19.73 0.69
CA ILE A 106 30.61 -21.18 0.85
C ILE A 106 32.05 -21.58 1.19
N PHE A 107 33.03 -21.14 0.40
CA PHE A 107 34.42 -21.54 0.62
C PHE A 107 35.00 -20.99 1.93
N SER A 108 34.62 -19.79 2.35
CA SER A 108 35.02 -19.23 3.66
C SER A 108 34.44 -20.06 4.81
N ASN A 109 33.17 -20.50 4.72
CA ASN A 109 32.58 -21.38 5.73
C ASN A 109 33.26 -22.77 5.77
N VAL A 110 33.57 -23.35 4.61
CA VAL A 110 34.32 -24.62 4.53
C VAL A 110 35.72 -24.44 5.14
N PHE A 111 36.41 -23.33 4.85
CA PHE A 111 37.71 -23.03 5.44
C PHE A 111 37.61 -22.92 6.95
N MET A 112 36.60 -22.23 7.47
CA MET A 112 36.33 -22.08 8.90
C MET A 112 36.07 -23.40 9.61
N TYR A 113 35.39 -24.32 8.94
CA TYR A 113 35.13 -25.68 9.42
C TYR A 113 36.41 -26.52 9.50
N LEU A 114 37.22 -26.51 8.43
CA LEU A 114 38.47 -27.27 8.34
C LEU A 114 39.59 -26.70 9.22
N SER A 115 39.61 -25.39 9.41
CA SER A 115 40.60 -24.67 10.24
C SER A 115 40.23 -24.61 11.72
N ASN A 116 39.21 -25.35 12.17
CA ASN A 116 38.86 -25.41 13.58
C ASN A 116 40.07 -25.86 14.43
N PRO A 117 40.52 -25.12 15.46
CA PRO A 117 41.74 -25.40 16.23
C PRO A 117 41.88 -26.85 16.68
N LYS A 118 40.79 -27.45 17.19
CA LYS A 118 40.77 -28.86 17.64
C LYS A 118 41.16 -29.84 16.54
N ARG A 119 40.84 -29.53 15.28
CA ARG A 119 41.12 -30.38 14.11
C ARG A 119 42.37 -29.95 13.37
N PHE A 120 42.68 -28.66 13.39
CA PHE A 120 43.76 -28.07 12.61
C PHE A 120 45.12 -28.58 13.07
N TYR A 121 45.40 -28.52 14.38
CA TYR A 121 46.69 -28.96 14.94
C TYR A 121 46.87 -30.48 14.86
N ILE A 122 45.81 -31.27 15.06
CA ILE A 122 45.83 -32.73 14.87
C ILE A 122 46.20 -33.09 13.42
N ASN A 123 45.60 -32.41 12.45
CA ASN A 123 45.83 -32.70 11.03
C ASN A 123 47.08 -32.05 10.44
N ASN A 124 47.75 -31.15 11.16
CA ASN A 124 48.90 -30.40 10.70
C ASN A 124 49.95 -30.28 11.82
N PRO A 125 50.70 -31.36 12.11
CA PRO A 125 51.66 -31.41 13.23
C PRO A 125 52.83 -30.41 13.08
N ASP A 126 53.07 -29.91 11.87
CA ASP A 126 54.06 -28.85 11.60
C ASP A 126 53.73 -27.50 12.28
N PHE A 127 52.49 -27.33 12.75
CA PHE A 127 52.03 -26.12 13.40
C PHE A 127 51.89 -26.36 14.90
N THR A 128 52.52 -25.51 15.70
CA THR A 128 52.41 -25.55 17.16
C THR A 128 51.22 -24.71 17.61
N GLU A 129 50.38 -25.26 18.50
CA GLU A 129 49.36 -24.47 19.19
C GLU A 129 50.06 -23.40 20.06
N PRO A 130 49.63 -22.13 20.01
CA PRO A 130 50.25 -21.10 20.83
C PRO A 130 50.13 -21.45 22.32
N GLU A 131 51.26 -21.45 23.05
CA GLU A 131 51.27 -21.66 24.50
C GLU A 131 50.38 -20.62 25.19
N ILE A 132 49.27 -21.07 25.78
CA ILE A 132 48.46 -20.22 26.65
C ILE A 132 49.30 -19.93 27.89
N LYS A 133 49.86 -18.72 28.01
CA LYS A 133 50.53 -18.25 29.24
C LYS A 133 49.52 -18.21 30.39
N LEU A 134 49.39 -19.30 31.12
CA LEU A 134 48.66 -19.39 32.38
C LEU A 134 49.50 -18.69 33.46
N ASN A 135 48.91 -17.75 34.19
CA ASN A 135 49.57 -17.16 35.36
C ASN A 135 49.66 -18.23 36.48
N LYS A 136 50.55 -18.06 37.48
CA LYS A 136 50.83 -18.98 38.61
C LYS A 136 49.61 -19.47 39.43
N LYS A 137 48.39 -19.01 39.12
CA LYS A 137 47.10 -19.44 39.70
C LYS A 137 46.13 -20.11 38.70
N GLY A 138 46.59 -20.51 37.51
CA GLY A 138 45.77 -21.26 36.55
C GLY A 138 44.61 -20.49 35.89
N LYS A 139 44.50 -19.17 36.09
CA LYS A 139 43.47 -18.33 35.45
C LYS A 139 44.07 -17.46 34.34
N LYS A 140 43.43 -17.46 33.16
CA LYS A 140 43.74 -16.53 32.06
C LYS A 140 43.57 -15.09 32.57
N LYS A 141 44.60 -14.25 32.44
CA LYS A 141 44.49 -12.81 32.69
C LYS A 141 43.85 -12.17 31.46
N ILE A 142 42.54 -12.32 31.30
CA ILE A 142 41.79 -11.60 30.26
C ILE A 142 41.68 -10.15 30.75
N SER A 143 42.20 -9.21 29.96
CA SER A 143 42.01 -7.79 30.20
C SER A 143 40.52 -7.46 30.05
N VAL A 144 39.95 -6.64 30.95
CA VAL A 144 38.56 -6.16 30.86
C VAL A 144 38.25 -5.58 29.48
N ILE A 145 39.24 -4.92 28.85
CA ILE A 145 39.14 -4.38 27.49
C ILE A 145 39.02 -5.51 26.46
N GLY A 146 39.77 -6.60 26.61
CA GLY A 146 39.70 -7.75 25.72
C GLY A 146 38.36 -8.49 25.82
N GLU A 147 37.78 -8.55 27.02
CA GLU A 147 36.44 -9.10 27.22
C GLU A 147 35.37 -8.21 26.60
N ALA A 148 35.44 -6.89 26.80
CA ALA A 148 34.54 -5.93 26.16
C ALA A 148 34.60 -6.00 24.62
N ILE A 149 35.80 -6.08 24.03
CA ILE A 149 35.97 -6.25 22.58
C ILE A 149 35.33 -7.56 22.09
N SER A 150 35.44 -8.66 22.85
CA SER A 150 34.83 -9.93 22.48
C SER A 150 33.29 -9.88 22.49
N TRP A 151 32.70 -9.14 23.42
CA TRP A 151 31.25 -8.90 23.45
C TRP A 151 30.81 -8.03 22.28
N ILE A 152 31.52 -6.94 22.00
CA ILE A 152 31.25 -6.07 20.84
C ILE A 152 31.31 -6.88 19.54
N ASP A 153 32.34 -7.69 19.37
CA ASP A 153 32.52 -8.58 18.22
C ASP A 153 31.34 -9.54 18.05
N ALA A 154 30.87 -10.16 19.14
CA ALA A 154 29.70 -11.03 19.13
C ALA A 154 28.41 -10.28 18.74
N PHE A 155 28.20 -9.06 19.26
CA PHE A 155 27.04 -8.23 18.90
C PHE A 155 27.06 -7.80 17.43
N VAL A 156 28.21 -7.36 16.92
CA VAL A 156 28.38 -6.98 15.50
C VAL A 156 28.08 -8.18 14.60
N GLN A 157 28.62 -9.35 14.93
CA GLN A 157 28.38 -10.56 14.16
C GLN A 157 26.91 -10.99 14.19
N ALA A 158 26.27 -10.95 15.36
CA ALA A 158 24.85 -11.24 15.50
C ALA A 158 24.01 -10.28 14.63
N ALA A 159 24.30 -8.98 14.67
CA ALA A 159 23.61 -7.98 13.87
C ALA A 159 23.76 -8.24 12.36
N LEU A 160 24.97 -8.59 11.90
CA LEU A 160 25.21 -8.91 10.49
C LEU A 160 24.44 -10.15 10.01
N ILE A 161 24.39 -11.20 10.84
CA ILE A 161 23.60 -12.41 10.56
C ILE A 161 22.11 -12.08 10.53
N VAL A 162 21.62 -11.33 11.52
CA VAL A 162 20.21 -10.89 11.59
C VAL A 162 19.83 -10.06 10.36
N THR A 163 20.71 -9.17 9.88
CA THR A 163 20.49 -8.43 8.64
C THR A 163 20.33 -9.36 7.45
N LEU A 164 21.19 -10.37 7.28
CA LEU A 164 21.03 -11.36 6.20
C LEU A 164 19.72 -12.14 6.30
N VAL A 165 19.34 -12.56 7.51
CA VAL A 165 18.06 -13.25 7.78
C VAL A 165 16.87 -12.35 7.42
N ASN A 166 16.92 -11.06 7.78
CA ASN A 166 15.88 -10.08 7.47
C ASN A 166 15.74 -9.77 5.98
N ILE A 167 16.84 -9.88 5.22
CA ILE A 167 16.81 -9.72 3.76
C ILE A 167 16.20 -10.96 3.10
N PHE A 168 16.66 -12.16 3.41
CA PHE A 168 16.37 -13.37 2.62
C PHE A 168 15.35 -14.34 3.22
N VAL A 169 15.15 -14.34 4.54
CA VAL A 169 14.38 -15.38 5.23
C VAL A 169 13.06 -14.86 5.76
N PHE A 170 13.10 -14.06 6.82
CA PHE A 170 11.92 -13.48 7.43
C PHE A 170 12.27 -12.18 8.14
N GLN A 171 11.27 -11.32 8.31
CA GLN A 171 11.38 -10.11 9.11
C GLN A 171 10.19 -10.00 10.05
N LEU A 172 10.43 -9.44 11.24
CA LEU A 172 9.38 -9.10 12.18
C LEU A 172 8.89 -7.68 11.91
N TYR A 173 7.58 -7.52 11.80
CA TYR A 173 6.93 -6.22 11.64
C TYR A 173 5.95 -5.98 12.78
N GLU A 174 5.87 -4.73 13.23
CA GLU A 174 4.83 -4.25 14.14
C GLU A 174 3.75 -3.56 13.30
N ILE A 175 2.48 -3.84 13.60
CA ILE A 175 1.33 -3.29 12.87
C ILE A 175 1.01 -1.89 13.43
N PRO A 176 1.19 -0.81 12.64
CA PRO A 176 1.02 0.56 13.16
C PRO A 176 -0.39 1.13 12.92
N SER A 177 -1.22 0.48 12.09
CA SER A 177 -2.51 1.02 11.62
C SER A 177 -3.64 0.01 11.74
N GLU A 178 -4.87 0.52 11.62
CA GLU A 178 -6.11 -0.25 11.78
C GLU A 178 -6.68 -0.79 10.47
N SER A 179 -5.97 -0.65 9.36
CA SER A 179 -6.43 -1.09 8.04
C SER A 179 -6.70 -2.60 7.96
N MET A 180 -6.10 -3.39 8.85
CA MET A 180 -6.25 -4.85 8.91
C MET A 180 -7.16 -5.32 10.06
N VAL A 181 -7.86 -4.43 10.75
CA VAL A 181 -8.84 -4.82 11.79
C VAL A 181 -10.00 -5.59 11.13
N PRO A 182 -10.48 -6.72 11.70
CA PRO A 182 -10.13 -7.29 13.01
C PRO A 182 -8.95 -8.27 13.01
N GLU A 183 -8.44 -8.69 11.85
CA GLU A 183 -7.35 -9.66 11.76
C GLU A 183 -6.11 -9.18 12.51
N PHE A 184 -5.65 -7.95 12.25
CA PHE A 184 -4.57 -7.32 13.01
C PHE A 184 -5.03 -6.07 13.73
N LEU A 185 -4.57 -5.94 14.98
CA LEU A 185 -4.77 -4.76 15.81
C LEU A 185 -3.46 -3.98 15.90
N VAL A 186 -3.56 -2.69 16.23
CA VAL A 186 -2.39 -1.83 16.42
C VAL A 186 -1.52 -2.39 17.55
N GLY A 187 -0.22 -2.54 17.27
CA GLY A 187 0.77 -3.13 18.18
C GLY A 187 0.92 -4.65 18.07
N ASP A 188 0.14 -5.33 17.23
CA ASP A 188 0.41 -6.73 16.89
C ASP A 188 1.78 -6.85 16.22
N ARG A 189 2.51 -7.95 16.51
CA ARG A 189 3.77 -8.25 15.84
C ARG A 189 3.67 -9.54 15.06
N VAL A 190 4.05 -9.43 13.79
CA VAL A 190 3.88 -10.49 12.80
C VAL A 190 5.20 -10.87 12.16
N VAL A 191 5.32 -12.16 11.83
CA VAL A 191 6.45 -12.73 11.10
C VAL A 191 6.08 -12.77 9.63
N VAL A 192 6.91 -12.12 8.82
CA VAL A 192 6.77 -12.06 7.37
C VAL A 192 7.87 -12.88 6.74
N PHE A 193 7.50 -13.98 6.09
CA PHE A 193 8.44 -14.80 5.35
C PHE A 193 8.67 -14.23 3.96
N LYS A 194 9.93 -14.07 3.60
CA LYS A 194 10.36 -13.45 2.34
C LYS A 194 10.87 -14.46 1.33
N THR A 195 11.46 -15.58 1.76
CA THR A 195 12.17 -16.51 0.87
C THR A 195 11.39 -16.92 -0.38
N ALA A 196 10.10 -17.25 -0.23
CA ALA A 196 9.25 -17.68 -1.35
C ALA A 196 8.85 -16.52 -2.28
N SER A 197 8.93 -15.27 -1.80
CA SER A 197 8.58 -14.05 -2.52
C SER A 197 9.73 -13.49 -3.38
N GLY A 198 10.85 -14.22 -3.47
CA GLY A 198 11.99 -13.82 -4.30
C GLY A 198 12.75 -12.59 -3.77
N PRO A 199 13.31 -12.64 -2.55
CA PRO A 199 14.02 -11.51 -1.97
C PRO A 199 15.27 -11.18 -2.81
N VAL A 200 15.43 -9.90 -3.10
CA VAL A 200 16.55 -9.35 -3.85
C VAL A 200 17.64 -8.81 -2.94
N PHE A 201 18.87 -8.79 -3.45
CA PHE A 201 19.96 -8.10 -2.77
C PHE A 201 19.64 -6.59 -2.69
N PRO A 202 20.01 -5.89 -1.59
CA PRO A 202 19.71 -4.48 -1.45
C PRO A 202 20.23 -3.68 -2.64
N LEU A 203 19.38 -2.80 -3.19
CA LEU A 203 19.67 -1.92 -4.33
C LEU A 203 19.94 -2.66 -5.65
N SER A 204 19.62 -3.95 -5.78
CA SER A 204 19.81 -4.73 -7.01
C SER A 204 18.54 -5.50 -7.37
N ASP A 205 18.37 -5.82 -8.65
CA ASP A 205 17.31 -6.71 -9.15
C ASP A 205 17.70 -8.19 -9.08
N VAL A 206 18.95 -8.50 -8.69
CA VAL A 206 19.43 -9.87 -8.54
C VAL A 206 19.00 -10.41 -7.17
N GLY A 207 18.42 -11.60 -7.16
CA GLY A 207 17.87 -12.20 -5.95
C GLY A 207 17.62 -13.68 -6.08
N ILE A 208 16.94 -14.23 -5.08
CA ILE A 208 16.35 -15.56 -5.17
C ILE A 208 15.17 -15.47 -6.15
N PRO A 209 14.99 -16.43 -7.07
CA PRO A 209 13.82 -16.45 -7.95
C PRO A 209 12.53 -16.43 -7.14
N ASP A 210 11.54 -15.68 -7.62
CA ASP A 210 10.21 -15.67 -7.03
C ASP A 210 9.49 -16.98 -7.36
N LEU A 211 9.18 -17.76 -6.32
CA LEU A 211 8.59 -19.08 -6.44
C LEU A 211 7.09 -19.08 -6.08
N ARG A 212 6.54 -17.95 -5.62
CA ARG A 212 5.21 -17.91 -5.02
C ARG A 212 4.24 -17.14 -5.90
N ASN A 213 3.11 -17.74 -6.23
CA ASN A 213 1.94 -16.99 -6.70
C ASN A 213 1.00 -16.79 -5.53
N TYR A 214 0.51 -15.56 -5.37
CA TYR A 214 -0.38 -15.23 -4.27
C TYR A 214 -1.80 -15.59 -4.63
N LYS A 215 -2.52 -16.12 -3.64
CA LYS A 215 -3.94 -16.42 -3.78
C LYS A 215 -4.76 -15.33 -3.14
N ARG A 216 -6.02 -15.24 -3.57
CA ARG A 216 -7.01 -14.39 -2.92
C ARG A 216 -7.05 -14.74 -1.44
N GLY A 217 -6.97 -13.73 -0.60
CA GLY A 217 -6.92 -13.90 0.85
C GLY A 217 -5.56 -13.97 1.50
N ASP A 218 -4.48 -14.16 0.73
CA ASP A 218 -3.14 -14.10 1.28
C ASP A 218 -2.88 -12.70 1.85
N ILE A 219 -2.30 -12.64 3.05
CA ILE A 219 -1.90 -11.37 3.66
C ILE A 219 -0.43 -11.13 3.34
N VAL A 220 -0.16 -10.02 2.66
CA VAL A 220 1.15 -9.70 2.12
C VAL A 220 1.65 -8.37 2.67
N VAL A 221 2.98 -8.26 2.75
CA VAL A 221 3.67 -7.01 3.05
C VAL A 221 4.32 -6.52 1.79
N PHE A 222 4.09 -5.26 1.42
CA PHE A 222 4.54 -4.71 0.16
C PHE A 222 4.91 -3.24 0.30
N ARG A 223 5.70 -2.74 -0.65
CA ARG A 223 6.06 -1.32 -0.71
C ARG A 223 4.93 -0.49 -1.28
N ASN A 224 4.58 0.59 -0.59
CA ASN A 224 3.49 1.46 -0.99
C ASN A 224 3.76 2.09 -2.39
N PRO A 225 2.86 1.94 -3.38
CA PRO A 225 3.01 2.46 -4.73
C PRO A 225 2.94 3.98 -4.85
N HIS A 226 2.49 4.69 -3.81
CA HIS A 226 2.51 6.16 -3.78
C HIS A 226 3.91 6.74 -3.60
N TYR A 227 4.82 5.98 -2.99
CA TYR A 227 6.20 6.42 -2.83
C TYR A 227 7.07 5.97 -4.00
N ASP A 228 7.98 6.87 -4.38
CA ASP A 228 8.98 6.59 -5.39
C ASP A 228 9.89 5.42 -4.95
N ASN A 229 10.21 4.56 -5.91
CA ASN A 229 11.12 3.44 -5.77
C ASN A 229 12.55 3.81 -6.19
N SER A 230 12.89 5.10 -6.26
CA SER A 230 14.25 5.52 -6.60
C SER A 230 15.28 4.89 -5.66
N ARG A 231 16.46 4.59 -6.21
CA ARG A 231 17.58 3.95 -5.46
C ARG A 231 17.93 4.73 -4.18
N LYS A 232 17.79 6.06 -4.20
CA LYS A 232 18.00 6.91 -3.02
C LYS A 232 16.98 6.60 -1.92
N ALA A 233 15.69 6.48 -2.27
CA ALA A 233 14.65 6.10 -1.33
C ALA A 233 14.86 4.68 -0.78
N GLU A 234 15.27 3.73 -1.63
CA GLU A 234 15.61 2.38 -1.19
C GLU A 234 16.81 2.35 -0.23
N LEU A 235 17.87 3.10 -0.54
CA LEU A 235 19.06 3.22 0.30
C LEU A 235 18.71 3.85 1.64
N GLN A 236 17.91 4.93 1.64
CA GLN A 236 17.46 5.59 2.87
C GLN A 236 16.60 4.64 3.72
N SER A 237 15.69 3.88 3.11
CA SER A 237 14.89 2.87 3.82
C SER A 237 15.76 1.77 4.42
N PHE A 238 16.71 1.23 3.65
CA PHE A 238 17.65 0.21 4.10
C PHE A 238 18.55 0.72 5.25
N LEU A 239 19.12 1.92 5.12
CA LEU A 239 19.95 2.54 6.16
C LEU A 239 19.12 2.87 7.40
N SER A 240 17.92 3.40 7.24
CA SER A 240 17.00 3.67 8.36
C SER A 240 16.69 2.38 9.12
N GLN A 241 16.44 1.27 8.41
CA GLN A 241 16.22 -0.03 9.05
C GLN A 241 17.46 -0.51 9.82
N LEU A 242 18.67 -0.33 9.27
CA LEU A 242 19.90 -0.66 9.99
C LEU A 242 20.09 0.24 11.22
N VAL A 243 19.88 1.54 11.11
CA VAL A 243 19.97 2.49 12.24
C VAL A 243 18.94 2.13 13.31
N PHE A 244 17.70 1.83 12.92
CA PHE A 244 16.66 1.37 13.82
C PHE A 244 17.07 0.09 14.57
N MET A 245 17.69 -0.86 13.87
CA MET A 245 18.20 -2.08 14.49
C MET A 245 19.38 -1.82 15.44
N PHE A 246 20.38 -1.05 15.01
CA PHE A 246 21.57 -0.75 15.81
C PHE A 246 21.28 0.17 16.99
N SER A 247 20.22 0.97 16.90
CA SER A 247 19.74 1.84 17.97
C SER A 247 18.73 1.16 18.89
N PHE A 248 18.53 -0.16 18.78
CA PHE A 248 17.55 -0.91 19.58
C PHE A 248 16.15 -0.30 19.52
N THR A 249 15.67 0.01 18.32
CA THR A 249 14.36 0.58 18.01
C THR A 249 14.12 2.01 18.50
N THR A 250 15.16 2.72 18.96
CA THR A 250 15.01 4.08 19.51
C THR A 250 14.91 5.17 18.45
N VAL A 251 15.56 4.99 17.30
CA VAL A 251 15.61 6.01 16.23
C VAL A 251 15.05 5.45 14.93
N ASN A 252 13.96 6.04 14.44
CA ASN A 252 13.41 5.77 13.11
C ASN A 252 13.61 7.00 12.22
N LEU A 253 14.41 6.87 11.16
CA LEU A 253 14.74 7.95 10.22
C LEU A 253 13.93 7.87 8.92
N ASN A 254 12.94 6.97 8.84
CA ASN A 254 12.13 6.76 7.64
C ASN A 254 10.97 7.78 7.61
N VAL A 255 11.30 9.04 7.36
CA VAL A 255 10.33 10.14 7.20
C VAL A 255 10.08 10.44 5.71
N ASP A 256 8.87 10.87 5.39
CA ASP A 256 8.50 11.36 4.06
C ASP A 256 8.96 12.81 3.83
N GLU A 257 8.61 13.38 2.67
CA GLU A 257 9.00 14.74 2.28
C GLU A 257 8.45 15.83 3.22
N ASN A 258 7.38 15.51 3.96
CA ASN A 258 6.73 16.42 4.91
C ASN A 258 7.28 16.24 6.34
N GLY A 259 8.17 15.26 6.56
CA GLY A 259 8.75 14.95 7.86
C GLY A 259 7.91 13.98 8.71
N ASP A 260 6.82 13.45 8.16
CA ASP A 260 5.98 12.46 8.81
C ASP A 260 6.54 11.04 8.60
N LEU A 261 6.21 10.10 9.49
CA LEU A 261 6.66 8.72 9.34
C LEU A 261 6.07 8.10 8.08
N LYS A 262 6.95 7.67 7.17
CA LYS A 262 6.58 7.04 5.90
C LYS A 262 5.78 5.76 6.17
N ALA A 263 4.55 5.67 5.66
CA ALA A 263 3.70 4.49 5.76
C ALA A 263 4.15 3.39 4.77
N ASP A 264 5.37 2.89 4.96
CA ASP A 264 6.04 1.91 4.10
C ASP A 264 6.95 0.99 4.95
N PRO A 265 6.75 -0.34 4.93
CA PRO A 265 5.83 -1.10 4.09
C PRO A 265 4.40 -1.18 4.63
N LEU A 266 3.45 -1.51 3.75
CA LEU A 266 2.05 -1.74 4.09
C LEU A 266 1.77 -3.24 4.23
N VAL A 267 0.83 -3.57 5.12
CA VAL A 267 0.26 -4.92 5.27
C VAL A 267 -1.18 -4.89 4.79
N LYS A 268 -1.50 -5.70 3.78
CA LYS A 268 -2.84 -5.78 3.17
C LYS A 268 -3.13 -7.21 2.70
N ARG A 269 -4.38 -7.48 2.37
CA ARG A 269 -4.86 -8.76 1.84
C ARG A 269 -5.04 -8.71 0.33
N VAL A 270 -4.71 -9.81 -0.35
CA VAL A 270 -4.92 -9.97 -1.78
C VAL A 270 -6.42 -10.09 -2.08
N CYS A 271 -6.96 -9.09 -2.78
CA CYS A 271 -8.37 -8.98 -3.16
C CYS A 271 -8.58 -8.99 -4.67
N GLY A 272 -7.55 -8.84 -5.50
CA GLY A 272 -7.66 -9.00 -6.95
C GLY A 272 -6.47 -9.77 -7.49
N LEU A 273 -6.72 -10.71 -8.38
CA LEU A 273 -5.72 -11.58 -8.99
C LEU A 273 -5.33 -11.10 -10.39
N PRO A 274 -4.13 -11.47 -10.87
CA PRO A 274 -3.72 -11.19 -12.23
C PRO A 274 -4.76 -11.65 -13.26
N GLY A 275 -5.05 -10.80 -14.25
CA GLY A 275 -6.05 -11.10 -15.28
C GLY A 275 -7.51 -10.88 -14.87
N GLU A 276 -7.78 -10.41 -13.65
CA GLU A 276 -9.11 -10.00 -13.23
C GLU A 276 -9.38 -8.52 -13.48
N GLN A 277 -10.66 -8.17 -13.61
CA GLN A 277 -11.15 -6.81 -13.49
C GLN A 277 -12.15 -6.79 -12.34
N ILE A 278 -12.08 -5.79 -11.47
CA ILE A 278 -12.82 -5.76 -10.20
C ILE A 278 -13.51 -4.42 -9.98
N TYR A 279 -14.59 -4.41 -9.20
CA TYR A 279 -15.18 -3.18 -8.67
C TYR A 279 -15.80 -3.45 -7.31
N LEU A 280 -16.09 -2.40 -6.56
CA LEU A 280 -16.70 -2.50 -5.23
C LEU A 280 -18.01 -1.73 -5.23
N LEU A 281 -19.09 -2.39 -4.81
CA LEU A 281 -20.40 -1.76 -4.74
C LEU A 281 -21.15 -2.26 -3.50
N ASP A 282 -21.66 -1.32 -2.71
CA ASP A 282 -22.39 -1.57 -1.47
C ASP A 282 -21.64 -2.53 -0.52
N GLY A 283 -20.31 -2.35 -0.47
CA GLY A 283 -19.43 -3.18 0.33
C GLY A 283 -19.17 -4.60 -0.19
N LYS A 284 -19.68 -4.95 -1.37
CA LYS A 284 -19.42 -6.24 -2.02
C LYS A 284 -18.39 -6.05 -3.13
N LEU A 285 -17.39 -6.92 -3.13
CA LEU A 285 -16.39 -6.97 -4.19
C LEU A 285 -16.91 -7.84 -5.33
N TYR A 286 -16.84 -7.31 -6.54
CA TYR A 286 -17.18 -8.02 -7.77
C TYR A 286 -15.91 -8.21 -8.59
N ALA A 287 -15.81 -9.35 -9.26
CA ALA A 287 -14.72 -9.68 -10.15
C ALA A 287 -15.23 -10.34 -11.43
N ARG A 288 -14.46 -10.17 -12.51
CA ARG A 288 -14.62 -10.88 -13.78
C ARG A 288 -13.27 -11.19 -14.39
N THR A 289 -13.21 -12.13 -15.33
CA THR A 289 -11.98 -12.46 -16.06
C THR A 289 -12.19 -12.31 -17.56
N LYS A 290 -11.15 -12.57 -18.35
CA LYS A 290 -11.28 -12.59 -19.83
C LYS A 290 -12.16 -13.74 -20.32
N GLU A 291 -12.19 -14.83 -19.57
CA GLU A 291 -12.99 -16.02 -19.87
C GLU A 291 -14.44 -15.85 -19.40
N GLU A 292 -14.64 -15.20 -18.25
CA GLU A 292 -15.95 -14.90 -17.68
C GLU A 292 -16.22 -13.39 -17.72
N ASN A 293 -16.86 -12.90 -18.78
CA ASN A 293 -17.11 -11.46 -18.98
C ASN A 293 -18.13 -10.84 -18.01
N ALA A 294 -18.93 -11.65 -17.33
CA ALA A 294 -19.94 -11.19 -16.38
C ALA A 294 -19.33 -11.03 -14.99
N PHE A 295 -19.58 -9.89 -14.35
CA PHE A 295 -19.16 -9.67 -12.98
C PHE A 295 -19.93 -10.55 -12.00
N ARG A 296 -19.20 -11.18 -11.08
CA ARG A 296 -19.74 -12.00 -10.00
C ARG A 296 -19.22 -11.52 -8.66
N VAL A 297 -20.02 -11.72 -7.63
CA VAL A 297 -19.61 -11.44 -6.26
C VAL A 297 -18.45 -12.38 -5.89
N VAL A 298 -17.40 -11.81 -5.33
CA VAL A 298 -16.30 -12.56 -4.73
C VAL A 298 -16.76 -12.99 -3.34
N GLU A 299 -17.39 -14.17 -3.24
CA GLU A 299 -17.96 -14.66 -1.98
C GLU A 299 -16.91 -14.75 -0.86
N ASP A 300 -15.70 -15.19 -1.21
CA ASP A 300 -14.57 -15.27 -0.27
C ASP A 300 -14.23 -13.92 0.38
N ASP A 301 -14.56 -12.81 -0.29
CA ASP A 301 -14.24 -11.48 0.20
C ASP A 301 -15.01 -11.11 1.48
N SER A 302 -16.22 -11.64 1.61
CA SER A 302 -17.10 -11.40 2.75
C SER A 302 -16.56 -11.96 4.06
N TYR A 303 -15.71 -12.99 4.01
CA TYR A 303 -15.14 -13.60 5.21
C TYR A 303 -14.19 -12.68 5.97
N TRP A 304 -13.55 -11.74 5.29
CA TRP A 304 -12.55 -10.85 5.89
C TRP A 304 -12.91 -9.37 5.81
N ALA A 305 -13.84 -8.97 4.94
CA ALA A 305 -14.22 -7.57 4.78
C ALA A 305 -15.02 -7.06 5.99
N ALA A 306 -14.39 -6.26 6.84
CA ALA A 306 -15.02 -5.55 7.94
C ALA A 306 -15.39 -4.12 7.51
N TRP A 307 -16.70 -3.88 7.41
CA TRP A 307 -17.27 -2.55 7.13
C TRP A 307 -17.83 -1.88 8.39
N ASN A 308 -18.52 -2.65 9.24
CA ASN A 308 -19.03 -2.15 10.51
C ASN A 308 -18.16 -2.61 11.69
N LEU A 309 -17.30 -1.72 12.20
CA LEU A 309 -16.46 -2.03 13.35
C LEU A 309 -17.26 -2.12 14.67
N HIS A 310 -18.49 -1.62 14.71
CA HIS A 310 -19.31 -1.66 15.92
C HIS A 310 -19.92 -3.02 16.21
N GLU A 311 -20.04 -3.86 15.18
CA GLU A 311 -20.52 -5.25 15.26
C GLU A 311 -19.42 -6.23 15.67
N LEU A 312 -18.17 -5.76 15.77
CA LEU A 312 -17.06 -6.60 16.19
C LEU A 312 -17.22 -7.08 17.65
N PRO A 313 -16.70 -8.28 17.98
CA PRO A 313 -16.73 -8.83 19.32
C PRO A 313 -16.22 -7.88 20.42
N SER A 314 -16.80 -7.98 21.61
CA SER A 314 -16.50 -7.10 22.75
C SER A 314 -15.06 -7.19 23.28
N ASP A 315 -14.32 -8.22 22.93
CA ASP A 315 -12.90 -8.39 23.27
C ASP A 315 -11.95 -7.67 22.29
N ILE A 316 -12.41 -7.38 21.07
CA ILE A 316 -11.68 -6.66 20.03
C ILE A 316 -12.04 -5.17 20.05
N LYS A 317 -13.33 -4.85 20.15
CA LYS A 317 -13.87 -3.49 20.02
C LYS A 317 -13.16 -2.44 20.91
N PRO A 318 -12.85 -2.69 22.19
CA PRO A 318 -12.15 -1.71 23.05
C PRO A 318 -10.69 -1.44 22.65
N LYS A 319 -10.10 -2.29 21.80
CA LYS A 319 -8.71 -2.17 21.32
C LYS A 319 -8.62 -1.36 20.02
N ILE A 320 -9.76 -1.01 19.43
CA ILE A 320 -9.85 -0.14 18.26
C ILE A 320 -9.70 1.31 18.74
N GLN A 321 -8.67 1.97 18.28
CA GLN A 321 -8.32 3.36 18.53
C GLN A 321 -9.17 4.33 17.68
N ARG A 322 -9.47 3.99 16.41
CA ARG A 322 -10.23 4.87 15.52
C ARG A 322 -11.40 4.16 14.84
N MET A 323 -12.61 4.56 15.22
CA MET A 323 -13.83 4.19 14.51
C MET A 323 -14.16 5.25 13.46
N PRO A 324 -14.17 4.91 12.15
CA PRO A 324 -14.37 5.90 11.09
C PRO A 324 -15.81 6.43 11.04
N LEU A 325 -16.79 5.60 11.42
CA LEU A 325 -18.21 5.93 11.35
C LEU A 325 -18.92 5.61 12.67
N THR A 326 -19.99 6.37 12.97
CA THR A 326 -20.95 6.00 14.02
C THR A 326 -21.95 4.97 13.48
N ASN A 327 -22.64 4.25 14.37
CA ASN A 327 -23.70 3.32 13.98
C ASN A 327 -24.84 3.99 13.22
N GLU A 328 -25.19 5.22 13.60
CA GLU A 328 -26.25 6.00 12.96
C GLU A 328 -25.88 6.33 11.51
N VAL A 329 -24.67 6.84 11.29
CA VAL A 329 -24.17 7.14 9.92
C VAL A 329 -24.08 5.86 9.09
N TYR A 330 -23.60 4.75 9.67
CA TYR A 330 -23.54 3.48 8.96
C TYR A 330 -24.94 2.96 8.56
N LYS A 331 -25.93 3.10 9.45
CA LYS A 331 -27.31 2.75 9.15
C LYS A 331 -27.89 3.62 8.03
N THR A 332 -27.70 4.94 8.09
CA THR A 332 -28.13 5.85 7.02
C THR A 332 -27.53 5.45 5.68
N LEU A 333 -26.25 5.08 5.66
CA LEU A 333 -25.58 4.58 4.45
C LEU A 333 -26.28 3.33 3.90
N LEU A 334 -26.58 2.34 4.74
CA LEU A 334 -27.30 1.13 4.32
C LEU A 334 -28.72 1.42 3.82
N ASP A 335 -29.43 2.36 4.46
CA ASP A 335 -30.78 2.76 4.09
C ASP A 335 -30.78 3.41 2.68
N ILE A 336 -29.82 4.31 2.41
CA ILE A 336 -29.63 4.90 1.08
C ILE A 336 -29.25 3.83 0.04
N GLU A 337 -28.36 2.90 0.36
CA GLU A 337 -28.00 1.79 -0.55
C GLU A 337 -29.22 0.93 -0.90
N ALA A 338 -30.09 0.63 0.07
CA ALA A 338 -31.29 -0.16 -0.13
C ALA A 338 -32.32 0.56 -1.02
N GLU A 339 -32.56 1.84 -0.76
CA GLU A 339 -33.42 2.68 -1.58
C GLU A 339 -32.88 2.80 -3.01
N ARG A 340 -31.58 3.09 -3.16
CA ARG A 340 -30.92 3.21 -4.46
C ARG A 340 -31.01 1.92 -5.28
N ARG A 341 -30.84 0.75 -4.66
CA ARG A 341 -30.97 -0.55 -5.36
C ARG A 341 -32.38 -0.81 -5.87
N SER A 342 -33.39 -0.42 -5.11
CA SER A 342 -34.81 -0.61 -5.45
C SER A 342 -35.41 0.56 -6.24
N TYR A 343 -34.60 1.57 -6.57
CA TYR A 343 -35.06 2.77 -7.25
C TYR A 343 -35.52 2.48 -8.67
N ASP A 344 -36.79 2.79 -8.94
CA ASP A 344 -37.44 2.60 -10.24
C ASP A 344 -37.23 3.84 -11.10
N LEU A 345 -36.53 3.66 -12.22
CA LEU A 345 -36.19 4.74 -13.14
C LEU A 345 -37.37 5.17 -14.03
N GLU A 346 -38.35 4.30 -14.26
CA GLU A 346 -39.55 4.65 -15.03
C GLU A 346 -40.46 5.57 -14.20
N ASP A 347 -40.65 5.24 -12.92
CA ASP A 347 -41.39 6.10 -11.98
C ASP A 347 -40.67 7.43 -11.75
N ALA A 348 -39.34 7.39 -11.59
CA ALA A 348 -38.52 8.59 -11.47
C ALA A 348 -38.62 9.50 -12.71
N ALA A 349 -38.73 8.94 -13.92
CA ALA A 349 -38.89 9.72 -15.15
C ALA A 349 -40.27 10.40 -15.20
N GLN A 350 -41.34 9.68 -14.79
CA GLN A 350 -42.67 10.26 -14.67
C GLN A 350 -42.71 11.38 -13.61
N GLN A 351 -42.05 11.15 -12.47
CA GLN A 351 -41.94 12.14 -11.40
C GLN A 351 -41.16 13.39 -11.86
N ALA A 352 -40.04 13.21 -12.57
CA ALA A 352 -39.26 14.30 -13.12
C ALA A 352 -40.08 15.18 -14.07
N GLU A 353 -40.85 14.56 -14.97
CA GLU A 353 -41.73 15.26 -15.90
C GLU A 353 -42.86 16.01 -15.16
N ALA A 354 -43.45 15.39 -14.13
CA ALA A 354 -44.46 16.02 -13.28
C ALA A 354 -43.89 17.22 -12.50
N PHE A 355 -42.69 17.09 -11.95
CA PHE A 355 -41.96 18.15 -11.25
C PHE A 355 -41.64 19.31 -12.17
N SER A 356 -41.16 19.02 -13.38
CA SER A 356 -40.91 20.04 -14.40
C SER A 356 -42.20 20.81 -14.73
N LYS A 357 -43.30 20.13 -15.07
CA LYS A 357 -44.60 20.76 -15.37
C LYS A 357 -45.11 21.62 -14.22
N ARG A 358 -45.00 21.12 -12.97
CA ARG A 358 -45.42 21.85 -11.77
C ARG A 358 -44.60 23.12 -11.57
N PHE A 359 -43.28 23.05 -11.69
CA PHE A 359 -42.42 24.23 -11.58
C PHE A 359 -42.73 25.28 -12.66
N LEU A 360 -42.88 24.85 -13.92
CA LEU A 360 -43.19 25.76 -15.03
C LEU A 360 -44.52 26.48 -14.85
N ALA A 361 -45.56 25.79 -14.37
CA ALA A 361 -46.85 26.38 -14.05
C ALA A 361 -46.75 27.42 -12.92
N LEU A 362 -46.02 27.11 -11.84
CA LEU A 362 -45.76 28.05 -10.74
C LEU A 362 -44.97 29.28 -11.21
N LYS A 363 -43.95 29.08 -12.06
CA LYS A 363 -43.17 30.19 -12.64
C LYS A 363 -44.04 31.08 -13.53
N GLU A 364 -44.92 30.50 -14.35
CA GLU A 364 -45.87 31.27 -15.18
C GLU A 364 -46.84 32.07 -14.30
N GLN A 365 -47.33 31.49 -13.21
CA GLN A 365 -48.19 32.19 -12.25
C GLN A 365 -47.48 33.39 -11.61
N ILE A 366 -46.18 33.28 -11.29
CA ILE A 366 -45.40 34.36 -10.67
C ILE A 366 -45.02 35.44 -11.70
N THR A 367 -44.57 35.02 -12.89
CA THR A 367 -43.94 35.92 -13.87
C THR A 367 -44.91 36.43 -14.95
N GLY A 368 -46.07 35.79 -15.11
CA GLY A 368 -47.02 36.03 -16.18
C GLY A 368 -46.53 35.62 -17.58
N LYS A 369 -45.39 34.94 -17.67
CA LYS A 369 -44.76 34.52 -18.92
C LYS A 369 -44.66 33.00 -19.00
N LYS A 370 -45.13 32.43 -20.11
CA LYS A 370 -44.89 31.03 -20.43
C LYS A 370 -43.42 30.82 -20.75
N THR A 371 -42.85 29.73 -20.25
CA THR A 371 -41.46 29.35 -20.52
C THR A 371 -41.33 28.81 -21.94
N ASP A 372 -40.33 29.29 -22.68
CA ASP A 372 -39.88 28.70 -23.93
C ASP A 372 -38.88 27.58 -23.63
N LEU A 373 -39.26 26.33 -23.92
CA LEU A 373 -38.41 25.15 -23.65
C LEU A 373 -37.24 25.03 -24.63
N ASP A 374 -37.32 25.68 -25.80
CA ASP A 374 -36.26 25.69 -26.81
C ASP A 374 -35.22 26.79 -26.55
N ALA A 375 -35.39 27.57 -25.46
CA ALA A 375 -34.45 28.61 -25.07
C ALA A 375 -33.07 28.01 -24.76
N SER A 376 -32.03 28.58 -25.37
CA SER A 376 -30.65 28.23 -25.03
C SER A 376 -30.28 28.76 -23.64
N PHE A 377 -29.70 27.92 -22.80
CA PHE A 377 -29.31 28.23 -21.42
C PHE A 377 -27.82 27.94 -21.17
N THR A 378 -26.96 28.24 -22.16
CA THR A 378 -25.51 28.02 -22.05
C THR A 378 -24.95 28.63 -20.77
N HIS A 379 -24.40 27.80 -19.88
CA HIS A 379 -23.83 28.17 -18.58
C HIS A 379 -24.82 28.72 -17.54
N PHE A 380 -26.08 28.24 -17.50
CA PHE A 380 -27.01 28.66 -16.45
C PHE A 380 -26.46 28.40 -15.04
N LEU A 381 -26.01 27.17 -14.77
CA LEU A 381 -25.14 26.83 -13.63
C LEU A 381 -23.77 26.38 -14.14
N THR A 382 -22.72 26.83 -13.47
CA THR A 382 -21.32 26.41 -13.68
C THR A 382 -21.05 25.06 -13.01
N SER A 383 -19.95 24.36 -13.37
CA SER A 383 -19.61 23.07 -12.75
C SER A 383 -19.48 23.13 -11.22
N PRO A 384 -18.90 24.18 -10.59
CA PRO A 384 -18.93 24.33 -9.13
C PRO A 384 -20.34 24.51 -8.56
N GLU A 385 -21.23 25.21 -9.27
CA GLU A 385 -22.64 25.37 -8.86
C GLU A 385 -23.44 24.06 -9.04
N MET A 386 -22.99 23.15 -9.90
CA MET A 386 -23.56 21.81 -10.09
C MET A 386 -23.10 20.79 -9.04
N HIS A 387 -22.25 21.19 -8.08
CA HIS A 387 -21.86 20.34 -6.97
C HIS A 387 -23.06 20.09 -6.04
N GLU A 388 -23.28 18.84 -5.63
CA GLU A 388 -24.45 18.42 -4.84
C GLU A 388 -24.61 19.25 -3.56
N TYR A 389 -23.53 19.45 -2.79
CA TYR A 389 -23.54 20.29 -1.60
C TYR A 389 -23.97 21.74 -1.90
N PHE A 390 -23.54 22.30 -3.04
CA PHE A 390 -23.94 23.65 -3.42
C PHE A 390 -25.42 23.69 -3.78
N LEU A 391 -25.92 22.72 -4.55
CA LEU A 391 -27.34 22.61 -4.90
C LEU A 391 -28.22 22.47 -3.65
N PHE A 392 -27.85 21.59 -2.71
CA PHE A 392 -28.62 21.37 -1.48
C PHE A 392 -28.52 22.52 -0.46
N THR A 393 -27.44 23.29 -0.43
CA THR A 393 -27.31 24.42 0.52
C THR A 393 -27.76 25.75 -0.06
N GLN A 394 -27.61 25.95 -1.37
CA GLN A 394 -27.97 27.19 -2.07
C GLN A 394 -29.29 27.10 -2.83
N TYR A 395 -30.10 26.07 -2.58
CA TYR A 395 -31.39 25.85 -3.26
C TYR A 395 -32.28 27.10 -3.29
N ALA A 396 -32.32 27.90 -2.23
CA ALA A 396 -33.15 29.11 -2.18
C ALA A 396 -32.64 30.21 -3.12
N SER A 397 -31.32 30.38 -3.22
CA SER A 397 -30.69 31.31 -4.15
C SER A 397 -30.89 30.84 -5.59
N ILE A 398 -30.72 29.54 -5.83
CA ILE A 398 -30.93 28.93 -7.15
C ILE A 398 -32.40 29.03 -7.56
N THR A 399 -33.34 28.78 -6.65
CA THR A 399 -34.79 28.96 -6.91
C THR A 399 -35.09 30.39 -7.37
N LYS A 400 -34.54 31.41 -6.69
CA LYS A 400 -34.69 32.81 -7.14
C LYS A 400 -34.09 33.03 -8.52
N LYS A 401 -32.91 32.46 -8.82
CA LYS A 401 -32.27 32.55 -10.15
C LYS A 401 -33.15 31.88 -11.22
N LEU A 402 -33.70 30.70 -10.94
CA LEU A 402 -34.60 29.95 -11.81
C LEU A 402 -35.89 30.72 -12.11
N LEU A 403 -36.45 31.43 -11.12
CA LEU A 403 -37.65 32.23 -11.29
C LEU A 403 -37.38 33.53 -12.07
N THR A 404 -36.25 34.19 -11.81
CA THR A 404 -35.94 35.53 -12.35
C THR A 404 -35.38 35.53 -13.77
N LYS A 405 -34.65 34.49 -14.19
CA LYS A 405 -34.11 34.37 -15.55
C LYS A 405 -35.11 33.75 -16.50
N ASP A 406 -35.18 34.25 -17.73
CA ASP A 406 -36.12 33.76 -18.75
C ASP A 406 -35.82 32.29 -19.11
N GLU A 407 -34.54 31.93 -19.29
CA GLU A 407 -34.09 30.58 -19.62
C GLU A 407 -34.12 29.56 -18.45
N GLY A 408 -34.42 30.01 -17.22
CA GLY A 408 -34.34 29.17 -16.01
C GLY A 408 -35.33 28.00 -16.00
N GLY A 409 -36.50 28.17 -16.63
CA GLY A 409 -37.49 27.09 -16.74
C GLY A 409 -37.05 26.00 -17.73
N ALA A 410 -36.46 26.39 -18.87
CA ALA A 410 -35.92 25.47 -19.85
C ALA A 410 -34.75 24.67 -19.27
N TRP A 411 -33.84 25.34 -18.54
CA TRP A 411 -32.74 24.67 -17.84
C TRP A 411 -33.26 23.67 -16.79
N PHE A 412 -34.26 24.05 -15.98
CA PHE A 412 -34.81 23.15 -14.94
C PHE A 412 -35.49 21.92 -15.56
N HIS A 413 -36.20 22.10 -16.68
CA HIS A 413 -36.75 20.99 -17.44
C HIS A 413 -35.63 20.06 -17.93
N ALA A 414 -34.63 20.60 -18.64
CA ALA A 414 -33.52 19.81 -19.15
C ALA A 414 -32.73 19.09 -18.03
N PHE A 415 -32.48 19.77 -16.92
CA PHE A 415 -31.84 19.19 -15.73
C PHE A 415 -32.60 17.95 -15.21
N LEU A 416 -33.94 17.96 -15.30
CA LEU A 416 -34.78 16.86 -14.83
C LEU A 416 -35.01 15.76 -15.85
N THR A 417 -34.94 16.01 -17.16
CA THR A 417 -35.39 15.06 -18.18
C THR A 417 -34.30 14.56 -19.12
N SER A 418 -33.12 15.20 -19.18
CA SER A 418 -32.02 14.88 -20.11
C SER A 418 -31.51 13.45 -20.04
N TRP A 419 -31.69 12.77 -18.91
CA TRP A 419 -31.19 11.43 -18.64
C TRP A 419 -32.16 10.31 -19.06
N THR A 420 -33.39 10.64 -19.47
CA THR A 420 -34.47 9.67 -19.69
C THR A 420 -34.24 8.74 -20.88
N ASP A 421 -33.44 9.14 -21.86
CA ASP A 421 -33.12 8.37 -23.07
C ASP A 421 -31.84 7.52 -22.97
N VAL A 422 -31.26 7.40 -21.76
CA VAL A 422 -29.98 6.68 -21.56
C VAL A 422 -30.17 5.17 -21.67
N ASP A 423 -29.36 4.51 -22.51
CA ASP A 423 -29.31 3.04 -22.63
C ASP A 423 -28.58 2.42 -21.43
N LEU A 424 -29.35 2.02 -20.42
CA LEU A 424 -28.85 1.41 -19.19
C LEU A 424 -28.21 0.04 -19.41
N SER A 425 -28.50 -0.65 -20.52
CA SER A 425 -28.01 -2.02 -20.77
C SER A 425 -26.50 -2.12 -20.94
N ARG A 426 -25.84 -0.97 -21.16
CA ARG A 426 -24.39 -0.85 -21.35
C ARG A 426 -23.64 -0.53 -20.06
N LEU A 427 -24.35 -0.12 -19.02
CA LEU A 427 -23.74 0.30 -17.76
C LEU A 427 -23.32 -0.93 -16.96
N ASP A 428 -22.14 -0.85 -16.35
CA ASP A 428 -21.80 -1.79 -15.30
C ASP A 428 -22.60 -1.49 -14.01
N GLY A 429 -22.58 -2.43 -13.05
CA GLY A 429 -23.37 -2.28 -11.83
C GLY A 429 -22.98 -1.07 -10.98
N TYR A 430 -21.72 -0.62 -11.04
CA TYR A 430 -21.29 0.61 -10.36
C TYR A 430 -21.80 1.85 -11.10
N GLU A 431 -21.71 1.89 -12.43
CA GLU A 431 -22.20 3.01 -13.24
C GLU A 431 -23.72 3.19 -13.09
N GLU A 432 -24.48 2.10 -13.16
CA GLU A 432 -25.93 2.11 -12.93
C GLU A 432 -26.26 2.61 -11.52
N ALA A 433 -25.47 2.19 -10.52
CA ALA A 433 -25.61 2.66 -9.15
C ALA A 433 -25.42 4.16 -9.03
N MET A 434 -24.36 4.71 -9.60
CA MET A 434 -24.10 6.15 -9.54
C MET A 434 -25.10 6.95 -10.37
N PHE A 435 -25.60 6.38 -11.47
CA PHE A 435 -26.69 6.95 -12.25
C PHE A 435 -27.96 7.10 -11.41
N LYS A 436 -28.42 6.02 -10.75
CA LYS A 436 -29.57 6.07 -9.83
C LYS A 436 -29.37 7.08 -8.71
N LEU A 437 -28.17 7.14 -8.12
CA LEU A 437 -27.84 8.11 -7.08
C LEU A 437 -27.95 9.56 -7.56
N ASN A 438 -27.51 9.85 -8.79
CA ASN A 438 -27.67 11.16 -9.41
C ASN A 438 -29.15 11.53 -9.55
N ILE A 439 -30.00 10.61 -10.03
CA ILE A 439 -31.44 10.85 -10.21
C ILE A 439 -32.14 11.10 -8.86
N MET A 440 -31.84 10.29 -7.85
CA MET A 440 -32.36 10.48 -6.48
C MET A 440 -32.04 11.88 -5.96
N ALA A 441 -30.79 12.33 -6.12
CA ALA A 441 -30.37 13.67 -5.67
C ALA A 441 -31.05 14.79 -6.46
N LYS A 442 -31.19 14.64 -7.78
CA LYS A 442 -31.90 15.58 -8.65
C LYS A 442 -33.34 15.78 -8.24
N LEU A 443 -34.06 14.69 -7.96
CA LEU A 443 -35.47 14.75 -7.59
C LEU A 443 -35.66 15.41 -6.22
N ILE A 444 -34.79 15.12 -5.25
CA ILE A 444 -34.82 15.83 -3.95
C ILE A 444 -34.53 17.32 -4.11
N PHE A 445 -33.53 17.68 -4.90
CA PHE A 445 -33.25 19.10 -5.19
C PHE A 445 -34.43 19.79 -5.89
N ALA A 446 -35.03 19.13 -6.87
CA ALA A 446 -36.18 19.67 -7.59
C ALA A 446 -37.39 19.87 -6.69
N ASP A 447 -37.66 18.94 -5.76
CA ASP A 447 -38.75 19.09 -4.80
C ASP A 447 -38.50 20.26 -3.83
N LEU A 448 -37.25 20.46 -3.38
CA LEU A 448 -36.86 21.65 -2.60
C LEU A 448 -37.13 22.96 -3.37
N VAL A 449 -36.80 22.99 -4.67
CA VAL A 449 -37.05 24.17 -5.54
C VAL A 449 -38.56 24.41 -5.73
N ILE A 450 -39.32 23.34 -6.02
CA ILE A 450 -40.77 23.42 -6.20
C ILE A 450 -41.43 23.90 -4.92
N ARG A 451 -41.12 23.27 -3.78
CA ARG A 451 -41.71 23.62 -2.49
C ARG A 451 -41.36 25.05 -2.07
N SER A 452 -40.12 25.48 -2.31
CA SER A 452 -39.71 26.87 -2.10
C SER A 452 -40.52 27.84 -2.97
N THR A 453 -40.79 27.46 -4.22
CA THR A 453 -41.59 28.27 -5.15
C THR A 453 -43.04 28.38 -4.70
N GLU A 454 -43.64 27.30 -4.20
CA GLU A 454 -45.01 27.31 -3.66
C GLU A 454 -45.15 28.25 -2.46
N LEU A 455 -44.20 28.23 -1.55
CA LEU A 455 -44.19 29.13 -0.39
C LEU A 455 -44.10 30.60 -0.83
N ILE A 456 -43.36 30.89 -1.90
CA ILE A 456 -43.29 32.24 -2.50
C ILE A 456 -44.64 32.64 -3.10
N VAL A 457 -45.35 31.74 -3.80
CA VAL A 457 -46.68 32.02 -4.39
C VAL A 457 -47.72 32.33 -3.30
N HIS A 458 -47.65 31.65 -2.16
CA HIS A 458 -48.62 31.79 -1.07
C HIS A 458 -48.30 32.92 -0.07
N ASP A 459 -47.45 33.88 -0.45
CA ASP A 459 -47.04 35.07 0.33
C ASP A 459 -46.57 34.76 1.78
N SER A 460 -46.08 33.54 1.97
CA SER A 460 -45.49 33.09 3.20
C SER A 460 -44.01 33.47 3.15
N SER A 461 -43.63 34.54 3.85
CA SER A 461 -42.21 34.92 3.97
C SER A 461 -41.36 33.69 4.30
N LEU A 462 -40.13 33.62 3.77
CA LEU A 462 -39.17 32.53 3.98
C LEU A 462 -38.95 32.14 5.47
N GLY A 463 -39.39 32.95 6.43
CA GLY A 463 -39.40 32.63 7.86
C GLY A 463 -40.42 31.55 8.30
N ILE A 464 -41.40 31.18 7.46
CA ILE A 464 -42.35 30.08 7.74
C ILE A 464 -41.78 28.71 7.32
N ALA A 465 -40.75 28.67 6.47
CA ALA A 465 -40.06 27.44 6.08
C ALA A 465 -39.53 26.62 7.28
N SER A 466 -39.29 27.30 8.41
CA SER A 466 -38.89 26.70 9.68
C SER A 466 -39.94 25.81 10.36
N TYR A 467 -41.19 25.79 9.86
CA TYR A 467 -42.31 25.02 10.43
C TYR A 467 -43.02 24.10 9.42
N ASP A 468 -42.52 24.01 8.18
CA ASP A 468 -43.06 23.09 7.18
C ASP A 468 -42.41 21.71 7.33
N ASP A 469 -43.14 20.76 7.90
CA ASP A 469 -42.66 19.40 8.15
C ASP A 469 -42.19 18.69 6.86
N VAL A 470 -42.83 18.96 5.72
CA VAL A 470 -42.45 18.38 4.42
C VAL A 470 -41.11 18.96 3.98
N PHE A 471 -40.96 20.28 4.11
CA PHE A 471 -39.72 20.97 3.76
C PHE A 471 -38.54 20.53 4.64
N ILE A 472 -38.77 20.40 5.94
CA ILE A 472 -37.78 19.88 6.89
C ILE A 472 -37.38 18.45 6.53
N GLY A 473 -38.35 17.60 6.16
CA GLY A 473 -38.08 16.23 5.70
C GLY A 473 -37.23 16.18 4.43
N LEU A 474 -37.47 17.08 3.46
CA LEU A 474 -36.66 17.19 2.26
C LEU A 474 -35.22 17.64 2.56
N LEU A 475 -35.04 18.60 3.47
CA LEU A 475 -33.70 19.03 3.91
C LEU A 475 -32.94 17.90 4.62
N GLN A 476 -33.62 17.14 5.49
CA GLN A 476 -33.04 15.96 6.12
C GLN A 476 -32.63 14.91 5.08
N LYS A 477 -33.46 14.68 4.05
CA LYS A 477 -33.15 13.73 2.99
C LYS A 477 -31.95 14.19 2.14
N ALA A 478 -31.88 15.49 1.85
CA ALA A 478 -30.73 16.09 1.18
C ALA A 478 -29.43 15.92 2.00
N GLU A 479 -29.49 16.14 3.32
CA GLU A 479 -28.36 15.93 4.22
C GLU A 479 -27.91 14.45 4.27
N GLN A 480 -28.86 13.51 4.27
CA GLN A 480 -28.55 12.07 4.19
C GLN A 480 -27.86 11.69 2.89
N LEU A 481 -28.34 12.20 1.75
CA LEU A 481 -27.73 11.98 0.43
C LEU A 481 -26.33 12.60 0.34
N HIS A 482 -26.17 13.83 0.82
CA HIS A 482 -24.87 14.50 0.94
C HIS A 482 -23.88 13.67 1.76
N THR A 483 -24.31 13.21 2.93
CA THR A 483 -23.48 12.35 3.81
C THR A 483 -23.08 11.05 3.10
N TYR A 484 -24.00 10.41 2.39
CA TYR A 484 -23.71 9.22 1.60
C TYR A 484 -22.71 9.50 0.48
N MET A 485 -22.86 10.61 -0.25
CA MET A 485 -21.97 11.00 -1.35
C MET A 485 -20.54 11.29 -0.89
N ILE A 486 -20.36 11.91 0.29
CA ILE A 486 -19.03 12.09 0.90
C ILE A 486 -18.35 10.73 1.16
N LEU A 487 -19.12 9.74 1.59
CA LEU A 487 -18.61 8.40 1.93
C LEU A 487 -18.56 7.46 0.72
N ASN A 488 -19.11 7.87 -0.43
CA ASN A 488 -19.31 7.00 -1.59
C ASN A 488 -17.99 6.37 -2.05
N ASP A 489 -16.94 7.17 -2.22
CA ASP A 489 -15.63 6.67 -2.65
C ASP A 489 -14.97 5.76 -1.60
N SER A 490 -15.27 5.95 -0.32
CA SER A 490 -14.76 5.06 0.73
C SER A 490 -15.48 3.71 0.75
N ARG A 491 -16.72 3.67 0.25
CA ARG A 491 -17.64 2.53 0.26
C ARG A 491 -17.62 1.74 -1.04
N ASN A 492 -17.50 2.45 -2.15
CA ASN A 492 -17.66 1.96 -3.52
C ASN A 492 -16.41 2.30 -4.33
N MET A 493 -16.15 1.54 -5.38
CA MET A 493 -15.01 1.70 -6.26
C MET A 493 -15.46 1.34 -7.69
N PRO A 494 -15.23 2.20 -8.70
CA PRO A 494 -15.56 1.85 -10.07
C PRO A 494 -14.69 0.70 -10.59
N VAL A 495 -15.06 0.20 -11.77
CA VAL A 495 -14.34 -0.86 -12.46
C VAL A 495 -12.86 -0.53 -12.64
N PHE A 496 -12.01 -1.44 -12.16
CA PHE A 496 -10.57 -1.34 -12.19
C PHE A 496 -9.91 -2.66 -12.67
N PRO A 497 -8.94 -2.60 -13.60
CA PRO A 497 -8.57 -1.44 -14.41
C PRO A 497 -9.75 -0.89 -15.24
N PRO A 498 -9.80 0.40 -15.57
CA PRO A 498 -10.95 0.99 -16.25
C PRO A 498 -11.13 0.41 -17.65
N THR A 499 -12.37 0.22 -18.06
CA THR A 499 -12.72 -0.12 -19.45
C THR A 499 -12.55 1.14 -20.31
N ILE A 500 -11.85 1.05 -21.44
CA ILE A 500 -11.63 2.18 -22.34
C ILE A 500 -12.37 1.91 -23.65
N GLY A 501 -13.44 2.65 -23.90
CA GLY A 501 -14.39 2.36 -24.97
C GLY A 501 -15.00 0.97 -24.77
N ASP A 502 -14.99 0.13 -25.80
CA ASP A 502 -15.50 -1.26 -25.70
C ASP A 502 -14.44 -2.27 -25.20
N LYS A 503 -13.23 -1.80 -24.85
CA LYS A 503 -12.12 -2.68 -24.46
C LYS A 503 -11.96 -2.75 -22.95
N ALA A 504 -12.37 -3.89 -22.38
CA ALA A 504 -12.09 -4.21 -20.98
C ALA A 504 -10.59 -4.40 -20.75
N ASN A 505 -10.08 -3.74 -19.71
CA ASN A 505 -8.72 -3.92 -19.23
C ASN A 505 -8.74 -4.80 -17.97
N PHE A 506 -7.64 -5.49 -17.71
CA PHE A 506 -7.52 -6.45 -16.62
C PHE A 506 -6.20 -6.20 -15.90
N LEU A 507 -6.14 -6.57 -14.62
CA LEU A 507 -4.93 -6.50 -13.82
C LEU A 507 -3.78 -7.19 -14.55
N SER A 508 -2.60 -6.57 -14.51
CA SER A 508 -1.42 -7.09 -15.19
C SER A 508 -1.07 -8.51 -14.72
N ASN A 509 -0.46 -9.33 -15.58
CA ASN A 509 -0.12 -10.73 -15.27
C ASN A 509 0.75 -10.91 -14.01
N ASP A 510 1.51 -9.89 -13.63
CA ASP A 510 2.36 -9.86 -12.43
C ASP A 510 1.89 -8.79 -11.43
N ALA A 511 0.60 -8.47 -11.39
CA ALA A 511 0.05 -7.47 -10.48
C ALA A 511 -1.18 -7.97 -9.73
N TYR A 512 -1.35 -7.45 -8.51
CA TYR A 512 -2.42 -7.81 -7.60
C TYR A 512 -3.11 -6.55 -7.10
N PHE A 513 -4.39 -6.66 -6.78
CA PHE A 513 -5.11 -5.61 -6.05
C PHE A 513 -5.17 -5.95 -4.58
N LEU A 514 -4.73 -5.03 -3.72
CA LEU A 514 -4.56 -5.27 -2.28
C LEU A 514 -5.44 -4.33 -1.48
N MET A 515 -6.15 -4.88 -0.49
CA MET A 515 -6.95 -4.08 0.44
C MET A 515 -6.87 -4.70 1.83
N GLY A 516 -7.04 -3.87 2.84
CA GLY A 516 -7.09 -4.30 4.23
C GLY A 516 -8.50 -4.73 4.61
N ASP A 517 -8.59 -5.49 5.67
CA ASP A 517 -9.84 -6.06 6.17
C ASP A 517 -10.81 -4.95 6.63
N ASN A 518 -10.29 -3.90 7.24
CA ASN A 518 -11.08 -2.71 7.59
C ASN A 518 -11.19 -1.78 6.38
N ARG A 519 -12.29 -1.88 5.66
CA ARG A 519 -12.46 -1.30 4.33
C ARG A 519 -12.57 0.22 4.33
N PHE A 520 -13.01 0.84 5.43
CA PHE A 520 -13.03 2.30 5.58
C PHE A 520 -11.66 2.88 5.95
N ASN A 521 -10.80 2.11 6.63
CA ASN A 521 -9.44 2.54 6.99
C ASN A 521 -8.36 2.02 6.01
N SER A 522 -8.74 1.34 4.93
CA SER A 522 -7.82 0.81 3.92
C SER A 522 -8.00 1.53 2.57
N LEU A 523 -7.56 2.79 2.51
CA LEU A 523 -7.74 3.64 1.34
C LEU A 523 -6.52 3.65 0.39
N ASP A 524 -5.36 3.18 0.84
CA ASP A 524 -4.06 3.36 0.15
C ASP A 524 -4.06 2.95 -1.33
N MET A 525 -4.75 1.86 -1.71
CA MET A 525 -4.76 1.34 -3.08
C MET A 525 -5.95 1.83 -3.93
N ARG A 526 -6.90 2.54 -3.32
CA ARG A 526 -8.11 3.05 -3.97
C ARG A 526 -8.08 4.55 -4.19
N HIS A 527 -7.35 5.29 -3.35
CA HIS A 527 -7.42 6.74 -3.31
C HIS A 527 -6.06 7.41 -3.48
N SER A 528 -6.08 8.60 -4.07
CA SER A 528 -4.99 9.56 -4.03
C SER A 528 -5.11 10.48 -2.81
N TYR A 529 -4.07 11.28 -2.58
CA TYR A 529 -4.09 12.35 -1.59
C TYR A 529 -4.75 13.64 -2.12
N GLU A 530 -5.13 13.69 -3.41
CA GLU A 530 -5.69 14.87 -4.07
C GLU A 530 -7.18 14.66 -4.38
N THR A 531 -7.99 15.68 -4.12
CA THR A 531 -9.42 15.65 -4.42
C THR A 531 -9.71 16.44 -5.70
N TYR A 532 -10.67 15.96 -6.49
CA TYR A 532 -11.13 16.61 -7.71
C TYR A 532 -12.65 16.50 -7.83
N ALA A 533 -13.28 17.45 -8.51
CA ALA A 533 -14.71 17.41 -8.78
C ALA A 533 -15.00 16.43 -9.92
N LYS A 534 -15.89 15.48 -9.69
CA LYS A 534 -16.29 14.45 -10.65
C LYS A 534 -17.82 14.42 -10.77
N PRO A 535 -18.40 14.29 -11.96
CA PRO A 535 -19.83 14.04 -12.08
C PRO A 535 -20.16 12.67 -11.47
N LEU A 536 -21.32 12.54 -10.83
CA LEU A 536 -21.82 11.24 -10.35
C LEU A 536 -21.92 10.24 -11.50
N THR A 537 -22.37 10.68 -12.67
CA THR A 537 -22.46 9.85 -13.87
C THR A 537 -22.05 10.65 -15.12
N GLU A 538 -21.35 10.00 -16.05
CA GLU A 538 -21.00 10.59 -17.35
C GLU A 538 -22.16 10.50 -18.35
N HIS A 539 -23.21 9.74 -18.02
CA HIS A 539 -24.35 9.46 -18.91
C HIS A 539 -25.46 10.50 -18.84
N ASP A 540 -25.27 11.56 -18.05
CA ASP A 540 -26.23 12.65 -17.91
C ASP A 540 -25.52 14.01 -18.11
N PRO A 541 -25.88 14.80 -19.14
CA PRO A 541 -25.29 16.10 -19.40
C PRO A 541 -25.40 17.09 -18.24
N PHE A 542 -26.39 16.90 -17.36
CA PHE A 542 -26.62 17.73 -16.18
C PHE A 542 -26.38 16.96 -14.88
N SER A 543 -25.49 15.96 -14.88
CA SER A 543 -25.13 15.22 -13.66
C SER A 543 -24.67 16.18 -12.56
N MET A 544 -25.09 15.90 -11.33
CA MET A 544 -24.50 16.56 -10.16
C MET A 544 -23.04 16.13 -10.00
N TYR A 545 -22.25 17.03 -9.42
CA TYR A 545 -20.84 16.79 -9.11
C TYR A 545 -20.65 16.50 -7.62
N TYR A 546 -19.64 15.70 -7.31
CA TYR A 546 -19.14 15.50 -5.95
C TYR A 546 -17.61 15.52 -5.94
N TYR A 547 -17.01 15.70 -4.78
CA TYR A 547 -15.56 15.56 -4.62
C TYR A 547 -15.16 14.09 -4.52
N SER A 548 -14.32 13.66 -5.46
CA SER A 548 -13.73 12.34 -5.50
C SER A 548 -12.22 12.44 -5.29
N ASN A 549 -11.62 11.44 -4.67
CA ASN A 549 -10.17 11.23 -4.66
C ASN A 549 -9.83 9.80 -5.12
N MET A 550 -10.72 9.19 -5.89
CA MET A 550 -10.52 7.85 -6.40
C MET A 550 -9.35 7.82 -7.39
N GLU A 551 -8.34 7.01 -7.08
CA GLU A 551 -7.17 6.75 -7.92
C GLU A 551 -6.65 5.34 -7.59
N GLN A 552 -7.23 4.33 -8.24
CA GLN A 552 -6.91 2.95 -7.99
C GLN A 552 -5.55 2.56 -8.55
N ARG A 553 -4.82 1.72 -7.81
CA ARG A 553 -3.49 1.25 -8.21
C ARG A 553 -3.37 -0.26 -8.03
N GLU A 554 -2.73 -0.90 -9.00
CA GLU A 554 -2.30 -2.29 -8.87
C GLU A 554 -0.89 -2.37 -8.28
N VAL A 555 -0.60 -3.46 -7.59
CA VAL A 555 0.70 -3.70 -6.97
C VAL A 555 1.41 -4.81 -7.73
N SER A 556 2.50 -4.44 -8.40
CA SER A 556 3.37 -5.43 -9.03
C SER A 556 3.94 -6.39 -7.99
N LYS A 557 4.03 -7.67 -8.37
CA LYS A 557 4.61 -8.75 -7.59
C LYS A 557 5.99 -8.41 -7.03
N LYS A 558 6.81 -7.66 -7.79
CA LYS A 558 8.16 -7.20 -7.38
C LYS A 558 8.14 -6.26 -6.16
N ARG A 559 7.02 -5.58 -5.90
CA ARG A 559 6.86 -4.70 -4.73
C ARG A 559 6.44 -5.48 -3.47
N ILE A 560 6.06 -6.75 -3.60
CA ILE A 560 5.66 -7.59 -2.47
C ILE A 560 6.92 -8.14 -1.80
N LEU A 561 7.13 -7.76 -0.54
CA LEU A 561 8.29 -8.11 0.26
C LEU A 561 8.18 -9.50 0.90
N GLY A 562 6.96 -9.96 1.18
CA GLY A 562 6.75 -11.25 1.85
C GLY A 562 5.31 -11.53 2.24
N THR A 563 5.08 -12.75 2.74
CA THR A 563 3.77 -13.19 3.25
C THR A 563 3.74 -13.18 4.77
N THR A 564 2.71 -12.58 5.34
CA THR A 564 2.47 -12.58 6.78
C THR A 564 1.92 -13.95 7.19
N SER A 565 2.73 -14.76 7.88
CA SER A 565 2.36 -16.16 8.13
C SER A 565 2.12 -16.49 9.61
N PHE A 566 2.58 -15.64 10.53
CA PHE A 566 2.42 -15.92 11.97
C PHE A 566 2.36 -14.62 12.78
N ARG A 567 1.39 -14.51 13.68
CA ARG A 567 1.32 -13.47 14.71
C ARG A 567 1.85 -14.06 16.01
N PHE A 568 2.94 -13.49 16.54
CA PHE A 568 3.61 -14.01 17.74
C PHE A 568 3.44 -13.11 18.98
N TRP A 569 2.94 -11.89 18.79
CA TRP A 569 2.64 -10.96 19.88
C TRP A 569 1.38 -10.15 19.55
N PRO A 570 0.51 -9.84 20.53
CA PRO A 570 0.59 -10.23 21.95
C PRO A 570 0.33 -11.73 22.17
N LEU A 571 0.84 -12.29 23.28
CA LEU A 571 0.73 -13.73 23.59
C LEU A 571 -0.73 -14.24 23.57
N SER A 572 -1.68 -13.40 23.97
CA SER A 572 -3.12 -13.70 23.97
C SER A 572 -3.72 -13.93 22.58
N ARG A 573 -3.05 -13.49 21.52
CA ARG A 573 -3.53 -13.59 20.13
C ARG A 573 -2.58 -14.39 19.24
N VAL A 574 -1.67 -15.19 19.79
CA VAL A 574 -0.70 -15.96 18.99
C VAL A 574 -1.44 -16.91 18.04
N GLY A 575 -1.06 -16.93 16.76
CA GLY A 575 -1.70 -17.80 15.78
C GLY A 575 -1.32 -17.53 14.33
N ILE A 576 -1.83 -18.38 13.44
CA ILE A 576 -1.70 -18.21 11.99
C ILE A 576 -2.80 -17.26 11.51
N PRO A 577 -2.45 -16.12 10.90
CA PRO A 577 -3.44 -15.18 10.37
C PRO A 577 -4.33 -15.80 9.29
N GLY A 578 -5.59 -15.38 9.20
CA GLY A 578 -6.54 -15.81 8.16
C GLY A 578 -7.23 -17.16 8.39
N ASN A 579 -6.95 -17.85 9.51
CA ASN A 579 -7.65 -19.10 9.87
C ASN A 579 -8.95 -18.87 10.67
N HIS A 580 -9.28 -17.64 11.04
CA HIS A 580 -10.42 -17.36 11.91
C HIS A 580 -11.79 -17.45 11.21
N TYR A 581 -11.82 -17.54 9.88
CA TYR A 581 -13.05 -17.49 9.07
C TYR A 581 -13.23 -18.70 8.13
N LYS A 582 -12.50 -19.81 8.38
CA LYS A 582 -12.69 -21.08 7.67
C LYS A 582 -13.38 -22.12 8.52
#